data_AF-A0A963J2I6-F1
#
_entry.id   AF-A0A963J2I6-F1
#
_cell.length_a   1.000
_cell.length_b   1.000
_cell.length_c   1.000
_cell.angle_alpha   90.00
_cell.angle_beta   90.00
_cell.angle_gamma   90.00
#
_symmetry.space_group_name_H-M   'P 1'
#
loop_
_entity.id
_entity.type
_entity.pdbx_description
1 polymer ?
#
loop_
_entity_poly.entity_id
_entity_poly.type
_entity_poly.pdbx_seq_one_letter_code
_entity_poly.pdbx_strand_id
1 'polypeptide(L)' 'MSDLAITGLLVLSLFLILGSGVWIGLTLSGVAWIGMQLFSSRPAGDAMAVTIWGSASSWTLTALPLFIWMGEILFRTRL' A
#
# COMPACT_ATOMS: atom_id res chain seq x y z
N MET A 1 -25.59 8.28 2.48
CA MET A 1 -24.79 9.35 3.11
C MET A 1 -24.41 10.34 2.02
N SER A 2 -24.33 11.65 2.29
CA SER A 2 -23.85 12.61 1.30
C SER A 2 -22.36 12.38 1.04
N ASP A 3 -21.90 12.56 -0.20
CA ASP A 3 -20.47 12.40 -0.58
C ASP A 3 -19.55 13.31 0.25
N LEU A 4 -20.05 14.48 0.64
CA LEU A 4 -19.41 15.40 1.57
C LEU A 4 -19.14 14.77 2.95
N ALA A 5 -20.09 14.00 3.48
CA ALA A 5 -19.92 13.32 4.76
C ALA A 5 -18.88 12.20 4.67
N ILE A 6 -18.86 11.45 3.56
CA ILE A 6 -17.88 10.39 3.31
C ILE A 6 -16.48 10.99 3.20
N THR A 7 -16.34 12.04 2.39
CA THR A 7 -15.07 12.76 2.20
C THR A 7 -14.56 13.33 3.52
N GLY A 8 -15.43 14.01 4.28
CA GLY A 8 -15.08 14.57 5.59
C GLY A 8 -14.60 13.50 6.57
N LEU A 9 -15.27 12.35 6.61
CA LEU A 9 -14.89 11.23 7.48
C LEU A 9 -13.50 10.68 7.13
N LEU A 10 -13.22 10.44 5.85
CA LEU A 10 -11.94 9.89 5.40
C LEU A 10 -10.78 10.86 5.57
N VAL A 11 -11.01 12.16 5.34
CA VAL A 11 -9.99 13.20 5.56
C VAL A 11 -9.70 13.36 7.05
N LEU A 12 -10.74 13.35 7.90
CA LEU A 12 -10.57 13.44 9.35
C LEU A 12 -9.82 12.22 9.90
N SER A 13 -10.17 11.00 9.46
CA SER A 13 -9.44 9.80 9.88
C SER A 13 -7.97 9.82 9.45
N LEU A 14 -7.67 10.33 8.25
CA LEU A 14 -6.31 10.52 7.76
C LEU A 14 -5.51 11.45 8.70
N PHE A 15 -6.04 12.62 9.03
CA PHE A 15 -5.35 13.59 9.89
C PHE A 15 -5.23 13.10 11.34
N LEU A 16 -6.21 12.36 11.86
CA LEU A 16 -6.12 11.78 13.21
C LEU A 16 -5.00 10.74 13.31
N ILE A 17 -4.91 9.83 12.33
CA ILE A 17 -3.90 8.77 12.35
C ILE A 17 -2.52 9.32 12.00
N LEU A 18 -2.43 10.30 11.10
CA LEU A 18 -1.14 10.95 10.80
C LEU A 18 -0.67 11.83 11.96
N GLY A 19 -1.60 12.52 12.62
CA GLY A 19 -1.34 13.37 13.78
C GLY A 19 -0.85 12.62 15.02
N SER A 20 -1.08 11.30 15.10
CA SER A 20 -0.51 10.45 16.16
C SER A 20 0.95 10.05 15.89
N GLY A 21 1.54 10.45 14.76
CA GLY A 21 2.94 10.19 14.42
C GLY A 21 3.19 8.83 13.75
N VAL A 22 2.14 8.13 13.31
CA VAL A 22 2.25 6.84 12.62
C VAL A 22 2.85 7.02 11.22
N TRP A 23 3.64 6.03 10.78
CA TRP A 23 4.22 6.01 9.44
C TRP A 23 3.15 6.11 8.34
N ILE A 24 3.43 6.90 7.29
CA ILE A 24 2.45 7.33 6.28
C ILE A 24 1.71 6.16 5.63
N GLY A 25 2.39 5.07 5.24
CA GLY A 25 1.68 3.97 4.59
C GLY A 25 0.86 3.11 5.56
N LEU A 26 1.17 3.08 6.87
CA LEU A 26 0.29 2.48 7.89
C LEU A 26 -0.95 3.35 8.07
N THR A 27 -0.78 4.67 8.07
CA THR A 27 -1.89 5.63 8.05
C THR A 27 -2.80 5.41 6.86
N LEU A 28 -2.25 5.34 5.64
CA LEU A 28 -3.04 5.10 4.41
C LEU A 28 -3.73 3.74 4.43
N SER A 29 -3.06 2.69 4.93
CA SER A 29 -3.64 1.37 5.09
C SER A 29 -4.80 1.38 6.10
N GLY A 30 -4.66 2.10 7.21
CA GLY A 30 -5.70 2.27 8.22
C GLY A 30 -6.92 3.02 7.68
N VAL A 31 -6.72 4.11 6.93
CA VAL A 31 -7.80 4.86 6.28
C VAL A 31 -8.51 4.00 5.24
N ALA A 32 -7.78 3.22 4.44
CA ALA A 32 -8.35 2.28 3.48
C ALA A 32 -9.20 1.21 4.18
N TRP A 33 -8.73 0.67 5.31
CA TRP A 33 -9.48 -0.29 6.12
C TRP A 33 -10.78 0.32 6.66
N ILE A 34 -10.74 1.54 7.22
CA ILE A 34 -11.94 2.26 7.70
C ILE A 34 -12.93 2.48 6.56
N GLY A 35 -12.45 2.92 5.39
CA GLY A 35 -13.30 3.15 4.22
C GLY A 35 -13.99 1.88 3.75
N MET A 36 -13.25 0.78 3.66
CA MET A 36 -13.82 -0.50 3.25
C MET A 36 -14.78 -1.09 4.30
N GLN A 37 -14.47 -0.98 5.58
CA GLN A 37 -15.31 -1.52 6.65
C GLN A 37 -16.65 -0.80 6.77
N LEU A 38 -16.70 0.50 6.46
CA LEU A 38 -17.90 1.33 6.58
C LEU A 38 -18.71 1.41 5.28
N PHE A 39 -18.06 1.32 4.11
CA PHE A 39 -18.70 1.59 2.82
C PHE A 39 -18.71 0.42 1.84
N SER A 40 -18.04 -0.70 2.14
CA SER A 40 -18.03 -1.90 1.29
C SER A 40 -18.75 -3.07 1.95
N SER A 41 -19.42 -3.88 1.14
CA SER A 41 -20.01 -5.17 1.56
C SER A 41 -18.98 -6.30 1.61
N ARG A 42 -17.81 -6.12 0.99
CA ARG A 42 -16.73 -7.12 0.98
C ARG A 42 -15.92 -7.02 2.28
N PRO A 43 -15.60 -8.16 2.94
CA PRO A 43 -14.73 -8.17 4.12
C PRO A 43 -13.41 -7.44 3.86
N ALA A 44 -13.10 -6.46 4.71
CA ALA A 44 -11.97 -5.57 4.46
C ALA A 44 -10.62 -6.32 4.50
N GLY A 45 -10.46 -7.27 5.44
CA GLY A 45 -9.26 -8.07 5.60
C GLY A 45 -8.90 -8.86 4.34
N ASP A 46 -9.84 -9.65 3.82
CA ASP A 46 -9.60 -10.51 2.64
C ASP A 46 -9.32 -9.71 1.38
N ALA A 47 -10.04 -8.59 1.17
CA ALA A 47 -9.79 -7.71 0.04
C ALA A 47 -8.40 -7.07 0.12
N MET A 48 -8.06 -6.50 1.27
CA MET A 48 -6.77 -5.83 1.46
C MET A 48 -5.60 -6.80 1.38
N ALA A 49 -5.73 -8.01 1.93
CA ALA A 49 -4.68 -9.03 1.90
C ALA A 49 -4.28 -9.38 0.45
N VAL A 50 -5.26 -9.59 -0.43
CA VAL A 50 -5.00 -9.89 -1.84
C VAL A 50 -4.36 -8.71 -2.56
N THR A 51 -4.83 -7.48 -2.31
CA THR A 51 -4.27 -6.28 -2.94
C THR A 51 -2.83 -6.00 -2.47
N ILE A 52 -2.57 -6.13 -1.17
CA ILE A 52 -1.22 -5.94 -0.58
C ILE A 52 -0.27 -7.03 -1.10
N TRP A 53 -0.71 -8.28 -1.14
CA TRP A 53 0.09 -9.37 -1.70
C TRP A 53 0.42 -9.13 -3.18
N GLY A 54 -0.57 -8.71 -3.98
CA GLY A 54 -0.39 -8.41 -5.39
C GLY A 54 0.57 -7.25 -5.66
N SER A 55 0.55 -6.19 -4.83
CA SER A 55 1.49 -5.08 -4.98
C SER A 55 2.92 -5.45 -4.56
N ALA A 56 3.06 -6.26 -3.51
CA ALA A 56 4.34 -6.76 -3.02
C ALA A 56 4.95 -7.86 -3.92
N SER A 57 4.14 -8.55 -4.73
CA SER A 57 4.56 -9.62 -5.64
C SER A 57 4.54 -9.17 -7.10
N SER A 58 4.90 -7.92 -7.37
CA SER A 58 4.93 -7.40 -8.74
C SER A 58 6.23 -7.80 -9.46
N TRP A 59 6.12 -8.14 -10.75
CA TRP A 59 7.28 -8.45 -11.60
C TRP A 59 8.30 -7.30 -11.66
N THR A 60 7.83 -6.04 -11.52
CA THR A 60 8.71 -4.87 -11.45
C THR A 60 9.66 -4.92 -10.25
N LEU A 61 9.24 -5.48 -9.11
CA LEU A 61 10.12 -5.66 -7.94
C LEU A 61 11.22 -6.70 -8.19
N THR A 62 10.99 -7.66 -9.10
CA THR A 62 12.03 -8.63 -9.49
C THR A 62 13.13 -8.02 -10.36
N ALA A 63 12.88 -6.85 -10.97
CA ALA A 63 13.88 -6.16 -11.77
C ALA A 63 15.07 -5.68 -10.92
N LEU A 64 14.85 -5.32 -9.64
CA LEU A 64 15.93 -4.85 -8.75
C LEU A 64 16.96 -5.96 -8.46
N PRO A 65 16.58 -7.18 -8.02
CA PRO A 65 17.51 -8.31 -7.90
C PRO A 65 18.22 -8.65 -9.22
N LEU A 66 17.50 -8.65 -10.35
CA LEU A 66 18.09 -8.95 -11.66
C LEU A 66 19.08 -7.87 -12.12
N PHE A 67 18.82 -6.61 -11.79
CA PHE A 67 19.74 -5.50 -12.05
C PHE A 67 21.05 -5.67 -11.27
N ILE A 68 20.95 -6.03 -9.98
CA ILE A 68 22.12 -6.33 -9.14
C ILE A 68 22.87 -7.54 -9.72
N TRP A 69 22.16 -8.59 -10.12
CA TRP A 69 22.76 -9.79 -10.67
C TRP A 69 23.50 -9.52 -12.00
N MET A 70 22.89 -8.76 -12.90
CA MET A 70 23.54 -8.32 -14.13
C MET A 70 24.81 -7.52 -13.84
N GLY A 71 24.75 -6.58 -12.88
CA GLY A 71 25.92 -5.80 -12.46
C GLY A 71 27.05 -6.67 -11.92
N GLU A 72 26.72 -7.71 -11.15
CA GLU A 72 27.70 -8.66 -10.62
C GLU A 72 28.36 -9.50 -11.72
N ILE A 73 27.59 -9.93 -12.74
CA ILE A 73 28.14 -10.62 -13.91
C ILE A 73 29.14 -9.71 -14.62
N LEU A 74 28.75 -8.46 -14.91
CA LEU A 74 29.61 -7.50 -15.60
C LEU A 74 30.88 -7.16 -14.80
N PHE A 75 30.81 -7.14 -13.47
CA PHE A 75 31.98 -6.92 -12.62
C PHE A 75 32.93 -8.12 -12.60
N ARG A 76 32.39 -9.34 -12.65
CA ARG A 76 33.18 -10.59 -12.58
C ARG A 76 33.68 -11.08 -13.94
N THR A 77 33.06 -10.69 -15.04
CA THR A 77 33.51 -11.01 -16.39
C THR A 77 34.40 -9.89 -16.93
N ARG A 78 35.49 -10.26 -17.63
CA ARG A 78 36.32 -9.31 -18.38
C ARG A 78 35.73 -9.14 -19.79
N LEU A 79 34.52 -8.58 -19.87
CA LEU A 79 33.95 -8.09 -21.13
C LEU A 79 34.46 -6.69 -21.43
#